data_AF-D3AC74-F1
#
_entry.id   AF-D3AC74-F1
#
_cell.length_a   1.000
_cell.length_b   1.000
_cell.length_c   1.000
_cell.angle_alpha   90.00
_cell.angle_beta   90.00
_cell.angle_gamma   90.00
#
_symmetry.space_group_name_H-M   'P 1'
#
loop_
_entity.id
_entity.type
_entity.pdbx_description
1 polymer ?
#
loop_
_entity_poly.entity_id
_entity_poly.type
_entity_poly.pdbx_seq_one_letter_code
_entity_poly.pdbx_strand_id
1 'polypeptide(L)' 'MCRQGFAAHSRRSIMARSASPQLAASLEVPEGTALLVIENIVYDQYDVPIELSIESISGETHQFSFDVFSNS' A
#
# COMPACT_ATOMS: atom_id res chain seq x y z
N MET A 1 -18.56 -5.62 23.07
CA MET A 1 -17.66 -4.46 23.00
C MET A 1 -16.43 -4.92 22.24
N CYS A 2 -16.28 -4.56 20.96
CA CYS A 2 -15.04 -4.88 20.23
C CYS A 2 -13.90 -4.06 20.83
N ARG A 3 -12.85 -4.72 21.31
CA ARG A 3 -11.58 -4.06 21.63
C ARG A 3 -11.10 -3.44 20.32
N GLN A 4 -11.07 -2.11 20.23
CA GLN A 4 -10.27 -1.45 19.20
C GLN A 4 -8.80 -1.74 19.57
N GLY A 5 -8.18 -2.68 18.84
CA GLY A 5 -6.75 -2.89 18.94
C GLY A 5 -6.05 -1.61 18.47
N PHE A 6 -5.12 -1.09 19.28
CA PHE A 6 -4.27 0.01 18.84
C PHE A 6 -3.24 -0.54 17.84
N ALA A 7 -3.01 0.20 16.76
CA ALA A 7 -1.98 -0.16 15.78
C ALA A 7 -0.60 -0.22 16.46
N ALA A 8 0.07 -1.36 16.32
CA ALA A 8 1.40 -1.59 16.90
C ALA A 8 2.49 -1.59 15.82
N HIS A 9 2.25 -2.27 14.69
CA HIS A 9 3.15 -2.26 13.55
C HIS A 9 2.39 -2.57 12.25
N SER A 10 3.07 -2.45 11.11
CA SER A 10 2.49 -2.87 9.83
C SER A 10 3.52 -3.58 8.95
N ARG A 11 3.00 -4.40 8.01
CA ARG A 11 3.79 -4.97 6.92
C ARG A 11 3.34 -4.33 5.61
N ARG A 12 4.28 -3.70 4.90
CA ARG A 12 4.06 -3.13 3.58
C ARG A 12 4.76 -3.95 2.49
N SER A 13 4.03 -4.29 1.44
CA SER A 13 4.54 -4.87 0.21
C SER A 13 4.41 -3.84 -0.91
N ILE A 14 5.53 -3.44 -1.50
CA ILE A 14 5.58 -2.45 -2.60
C ILE A 14 5.89 -3.20 -3.89
N MET A 15 5.06 -3.00 -4.92
CA MET A 15 5.08 -3.78 -6.15
C MET A 15 4.84 -2.88 -7.37
N ALA A 16 5.30 -3.32 -8.54
CA ALA A 16 4.86 -2.78 -9.83
C ALA A 16 3.79 -3.70 -10.43
N ARG A 17 2.70 -3.13 -10.96
CA ARG A 17 1.67 -3.88 -11.71
C ARG A 17 1.19 -3.08 -12.92
N SER A 18 0.77 -3.75 -13.98
CA SER A 18 0.07 -3.07 -15.08
C SER A 18 -1.38 -2.79 -14.70
N ALA A 19 -1.88 -1.61 -15.07
CA ALA A 19 -3.27 -1.24 -14.85
C ALA A 19 -4.21 -2.17 -15.63
N SER A 20 -5.10 -2.87 -14.92
CA SER A 20 -6.21 -3.59 -15.55
C SER A 20 -7.20 -2.59 -16.17
N PRO A 21 -8.09 -3.02 -17.10
CA PRO A 21 -9.08 -2.12 -17.70
C PRO A 21 -9.91 -1.34 -16.66
N GLN A 22 -10.33 -2.02 -15.59
CA GLN A 22 -11.16 -1.41 -14.54
C GLN A 22 -10.38 -0.37 -13.74
N LEU A 23 -9.14 -0.71 -13.37
CA LEU A 23 -8.29 0.17 -12.57
C LEU A 23 -7.78 1.36 -13.38
N ALA A 24 -7.44 1.13 -14.65
CA ALA A 24 -7.07 2.17 -15.61
C ALA A 24 -8.18 3.21 -15.77
N ALA A 25 -9.43 2.76 -15.91
CA ALA A 25 -10.59 3.66 -15.99
C ALA A 25 -10.80 4.46 -14.70
N SER A 26 -10.67 3.84 -13.52
CA SER A 26 -10.82 4.55 -12.23
C SER A 26 -9.71 5.56 -11.96
N LEU A 27 -8.51 5.33 -12.50
CA LEU A 27 -7.36 6.22 -12.35
C LEU A 27 -7.21 7.21 -13.52
N GLU A 28 -8.09 7.14 -14.52
CA GLU A 28 -8.04 7.96 -15.74
C GLU A 28 -6.69 7.86 -16.48
N VAL A 29 -6.12 6.65 -16.54
CA VAL A 29 -4.88 6.34 -17.25
C VAL A 29 -5.11 5.31 -18.37
N PRO A 30 -4.21 5.19 -19.36
CA PRO A 30 -4.27 4.11 -20.33
C PRO A 30 -4.26 2.71 -19.68
N GLU A 31 -4.95 1.76 -20.30
CA GLU A 31 -4.82 0.35 -19.94
C GLU A 31 -3.36 -0.10 -20.10
N GLY A 32 -2.87 -0.89 -19.15
CA GLY A 32 -1.50 -1.38 -19.17
C GLY A 32 -0.46 -0.41 -18.57
N THR A 33 -0.84 0.84 -18.25
CA THR A 33 0.04 1.80 -17.55
C THR A 33 0.68 1.15 -16.32
N ALA A 34 1.97 1.38 -16.11
CA ALA A 34 2.69 0.88 -14.95
C ALA A 34 2.21 1.61 -13.68
N LEU A 35 1.75 0.84 -12.70
CA LEU A 35 1.28 1.31 -11.42
C LEU A 35 2.26 0.91 -10.32
N LEU A 36 2.49 1.84 -9.40
CA LEU A 36 3.00 1.54 -8.07
C LEU A 36 1.86 1.03 -7.21
N VAL A 37 2.00 -0.18 -6.67
CA VAL A 37 0.99 -0.80 -5.80
C VAL A 37 1.59 -1.01 -4.42
N ILE A 38 0.92 -0.48 -3.40
CA ILE A 38 1.29 -0.63 -2.00
C ILE A 38 0.19 -1.41 -1.31
N GLU A 39 0.50 -2.61 -0.83
CA GLU A 39 -0.35 -3.39 0.06
C GLU A 39 0.16 -3.24 1.49
N ASN A 40 -0.71 -2.85 2.42
CA ASN A 40 -0.36 -2.60 3.81
C ASN A 40 -1.33 -3.33 4.74
N ILE A 41 -0.77 -4.16 5.62
CA ILE A 41 -1.53 -4.82 6.69
C ILE A 41 -1.06 -4.25 8.02
N VAL A 42 -1.99 -3.67 8.78
CA VAL A 42 -1.74 -3.14 10.12
C VAL A 42 -2.12 -4.18 11.15
N TYR A 43 -1.25 -4.38 12.13
CA TYR A 43 -1.42 -5.34 13.22
C TYR A 43 -1.52 -4.62 14.56
N ASP A 44 -2.33 -5.15 15.46
CA ASP A 44 -2.34 -4.73 16.86
C ASP A 44 -1.17 -5.36 17.65
N GLN A 45 -1.12 -5.07 18.95
CA GLN A 45 -0.11 -5.58 19.88
C GLN A 45 -0.12 -7.11 20.10
N TYR A 46 -1.08 -7.83 19.52
CA TYR A 46 -1.23 -9.29 19.62
C TYR A 46 -1.02 -9.98 18.27
N ASP A 47 -0.42 -9.28 17.29
CA ASP A 47 -0.23 -9.74 15.91
C ASP A 47 -1.57 -10.06 15.18
N VAL A 48 -2.68 -9.46 15.62
CA VAL A 48 -3.97 -9.60 14.95
C VAL A 48 -4.09 -8.51 13.88
N PRO A 49 -4.42 -8.85 12.61
CA PRO A 49 -4.62 -7.86 11.58
C PRO A 49 -5.88 -7.04 11.88
N ILE A 50 -5.74 -5.71 11.90
CA ILE A 50 -6.83 -4.77 12.20
C ILE A 50 -7.21 -3.89 11.01
N GLU A 51 -6.35 -3.78 10.01
CA GLU A 51 -6.62 -3.01 8.78
C GLU A 51 -5.86 -3.61 7.59
N LEU A 52 -6.50 -3.59 6.42
CA LEU A 52 -5.87 -3.85 5.12
C LEU A 52 -6.13 -2.64 4.22
N SER A 53 -5.07 -2.05 3.68
CA SER A 53 -5.15 -1.06 2.62
C SER A 53 -4.38 -1.52 1.37
N ILE A 54 -4.95 -1.24 0.20
CA ILE A 54 -4.32 -1.47 -1.10
C ILE A 54 -4.40 -0.16 -1.87
N GLU A 55 -3.25 0.44 -2.13
CA GLU A 55 -3.11 1.71 -2.82
C GLU A 55 -2.54 1.45 -4.21
N SER A 56 -3.15 2.04 -5.24
CA SER A 56 -2.68 1.96 -6.63
C SER A 56 -2.47 3.36 -7.16
N ILE A 57 -1.24 3.65 -7.58
CA ILE A 57 -0.80 5.00 -7.94
C ILE A 57 -0.14 4.92 -9.33
N SER A 58 -0.42 5.88 -10.21
CA SER A 58 0.25 5.94 -11.51
C SER A 58 1.76 6.12 -11.33
N GLY A 59 2.55 5.21 -11.91
CA GLY A 59 4.01 5.25 -11.86
C GLY A 59 4.63 6.34 -12.73
N GLU A 60 3.84 7.00 -13.59
CA GLU A 60 4.31 8.11 -14.43
C GLU A 60 4.54 9.40 -13.62
N THR A 61 3.80 9.57 -12.53
CA THR A 61 3.72 10.85 -11.82
C THR A 61 4.15 10.78 -10.36
N HIS A 62 4.43 9.58 -9.83
CA HIS A 62 4.71 9.39 -8.41
C HIS A 62 5.97 8.55 -8.17
N GLN A 63 6.73 8.96 -7.16
CA GLN A 63 7.89 8.26 -6.65
C GLN A 63 7.67 7.98 -5.15
N PHE A 64 8.06 6.80 -4.69
CA PHE A 64 8.11 6.47 -3.27
C PHE A 64 9.56 6.54 -2.78
N SER A 65 9.84 7.44 -1.85
CA SER A 65 11.17 7.64 -1.27
C SER A 65 11.11 7.48 0.25
N PHE A 66 12.14 6.86 0.83
CA PHE A 66 12.28 6.71 2.27
C PHE A 66 13.75 6.76 2.67
N ASP A 67 14.01 7.35 3.84
CA ASP A 67 15.33 7.33 4.46
C ASP A 67 15.39 6.20 5.49
N VAL A 68 16.50 5.48 5.50
CA VAL A 68 16.78 4.44 6.51
C VAL A 68 17.90 4.92 7.41
N PHE A 69 17.59 5.08 8.69
CA PHE A 69 18.57 5.42 9.71
C PHE A 69 18.94 4.19 10.52
N SER A 70 20.22 3.99 10.78
CA SER A 70 20.68 3.03 11.78
C SER A 70 20.73 3.71 13.15
N ASN A 71 20.04 3.15 14.15
CA ASN A 71 20.33 3.49 15.55
C ASN A 71 21.56 2.69 15.99
N SER A 72 22.74 3.27 15.75
CA SER A 72 24.01 2.87 16.37
C SER A 72 24.10 3.39 17.80
#